data_AF-X1DT72-F1
#
_entry.id   AF-X1DT72-F1
#
_cell.length_a   1.000
_cell.length_b   1.000
_cell.length_c   1.000
_cell.angle_alpha   90.00
_cell.angle_beta   90.00
_cell.angle_gamma   90.00
#
_symmetry.space_group_name_H-M   'P 1'
#
loop_
_entity.id
_entity.type
_entity.pdbx_description
1 polymer ?
#
loop_
_entity_poly.entity_id
_entity_poly.type
_entity_poly.pdbx_seq_one_letter_code
_entity_poly.pdbx_strand_id
1 'polypeptide(L)'
;MKIVRLPLESKIINLKILKDSGRLEESLSYLFNAIYMDLINAKYGRIRNDNETIRDFAIISVKDLKLTPTTIYPFIQKIEEIIYAKPFQITDKEFYSTIEMFSPFILN
;
A
#
# COMPACT_ATOMS: atom_id res chain seq x y z
N MET A 1 -9.58 -21.55 10.27
CA MET A 1 -8.80 -20.67 9.39
C MET A 1 -9.68 -20.32 8.19
N LYS A 2 -10.05 -19.05 8.00
CA LYS A 2 -10.91 -18.65 6.87
C LYS A 2 -10.03 -18.44 5.65
N ILE A 3 -10.16 -19.29 4.63
CA ILE A 3 -9.43 -19.12 3.37
C ILE A 3 -10.12 -17.99 2.60
N VAL A 4 -9.43 -16.85 2.45
CA VAL A 4 -9.92 -15.71 1.66
C VAL A 4 -9.29 -15.80 0.27
N ARG A 5 -10.13 -15.93 -0.77
CA ARG A 5 -9.67 -15.84 -2.16
C ARG A 5 -9.63 -14.36 -2.56
N LEU A 6 -8.44 -13.79 -2.62
CA LEU A 6 -8.24 -12.44 -3.15
C LEU A 6 -7.95 -12.53 -4.66
N PRO A 7 -8.71 -11.83 -5.53
CA PRO A 7 -8.44 -11.78 -6.96
C PRO A 7 -7.26 -10.83 -7.26
N LEU A 8 -6.06 -11.21 -6.83
CA LEU A 8 -4.86 -10.37 -6.98
C LEU A 8 -4.37 -10.28 -8.43
N GLU A 9 -4.65 -11.29 -9.26
CA GLU A 9 -4.15 -11.36 -10.63
C GLU A 9 -4.58 -10.15 -11.48
N SER A 10 -5.88 -9.84 -11.51
CA SER A 10 -6.39 -8.67 -12.23
C SER A 10 -5.87 -7.35 -11.67
N LYS A 11 -5.66 -7.28 -10.34
CA LYS A 11 -5.08 -6.09 -9.69
C LYS A 11 -3.62 -5.90 -10.08
N ILE A 12 -2.83 -6.97 -10.14
CA ILE A 12 -1.44 -6.91 -10.57
C ILE A 12 -1.34 -6.50 -12.05
N ILE A 13 -2.26 -6.97 -12.91
CA ILE A 13 -2.33 -6.53 -14.31
C ILE A 13 -2.61 -5.03 -14.39
N ASN A 14 -3.60 -4.52 -13.65
CA ASN A 14 -3.92 -3.09 -13.63
C ASN A 14 -2.74 -2.25 -13.12
N LEU A 15 -2.08 -2.70 -12.05
CA LEU A 15 -0.88 -2.06 -11.53
C LEU A 15 0.21 -1.96 -12.60
N LYS A 16 0.43 -3.04 -13.35
CA LYS A 16 1.40 -3.08 -14.45
C LYS A 16 1.02 -2.12 -15.57
N ILE A 17 -0.24 -2.07 -15.98
CA ILE A 17 -0.73 -1.14 -17.02
C ILE A 17 -0.48 0.32 -16.59
N LEU A 18 -0.81 0.67 -15.34
CA LEU A 18 -0.58 2.02 -14.82
C LEU A 18 0.91 2.38 -14.89
N LYS A 19 1.78 1.48 -14.41
CA LYS A 19 3.23 1.67 -14.47
C LYS A 19 3.75 1.80 -15.90
N ASP A 20 3.41 0.87 -16.79
CA ASP A 20 3.91 0.81 -18.16
C ASP A 20 3.42 2.00 -19.02
N SER A 21 2.31 2.64 -18.61
CA SER A 21 1.81 3.90 -19.20
C SER A 21 2.46 5.17 -18.64
N GLY A 22 3.46 5.05 -17.76
CA GLY A 22 4.15 6.18 -17.12
C GLY A 22 3.39 6.80 -15.94
N ARG A 23 2.28 6.21 -15.51
CA ARG A 23 1.43 6.70 -14.40
C ARG A 23 1.91 6.16 -13.06
N LEU A 24 3.16 6.46 -12.71
CA LEU A 24 3.85 5.89 -11.54
C LEU A 24 3.19 6.24 -10.19
N GLU A 25 2.60 7.43 -10.08
CA GLU A 25 1.87 7.83 -8.87
C GLU A 25 0.58 7.04 -8.70
N GLU A 26 -0.16 6.92 -9.79
CA GLU A 26 -1.42 6.20 -9.80
C GLU A 26 -1.20 4.70 -9.56
N SER A 27 -0.10 4.14 -10.05
CA SER A 27 0.27 2.77 -9.76
C SER A 27 0.59 2.57 -8.27
N LEU A 28 1.29 3.49 -7.61
CA LEU A 28 1.53 3.39 -6.15
C LEU A 28 0.27 3.62 -5.32
N SER A 29 -0.55 4.61 -5.69
CA SER A 29 -1.85 4.83 -5.06
C SER A 29 -2.75 3.62 -5.22
N TYR A 30 -2.75 2.97 -6.39
CA TYR A 30 -3.46 1.73 -6.64
C TYR A 30 -2.92 0.56 -5.82
N LEU A 31 -1.60 0.39 -5.76
CA LEU A 31 -0.96 -0.64 -4.94
C LEU A 31 -1.38 -0.51 -3.47
N PHE A 32 -1.36 0.71 -2.92
CA PHE A 32 -1.79 0.95 -1.56
C PHE A 32 -3.30 0.75 -1.38
N ASN A 33 -4.14 1.45 -2.13
CA ASN A 33 -5.58 1.44 -1.88
C ASN A 33 -6.28 0.13 -2.29
N ALA A 34 -5.80 -0.53 -3.35
CA ALA A 34 -6.47 -1.71 -3.90
C ALA A 34 -5.81 -3.03 -3.51
N ILE A 35 -4.50 -3.07 -3.29
CA ILE A 35 -3.79 -4.34 -2.99
C ILE A 35 -3.44 -4.42 -1.49
N TYR A 36 -2.80 -3.40 -0.92
CA TYR A 36 -2.41 -3.42 0.51
C TYR A 36 -3.61 -3.54 1.43
N MET A 37 -4.63 -2.72 1.20
CA MET A 37 -5.84 -2.72 2.03
C MET A 37 -6.52 -4.09 2.00
N ASP A 38 -6.57 -4.74 0.84
CA ASP A 38 -7.11 -6.08 0.69
C ASP A 38 -6.28 -7.13 1.45
N LEU A 39 -4.95 -7.03 1.40
CA LEU A 39 -4.05 -7.93 2.13
C LEU A 39 -4.20 -7.76 3.65
N ILE A 40 -4.26 -6.51 4.13
CA ILE A 40 -4.48 -6.21 5.55
C ILE A 40 -5.85 -6.73 6.00
N ASN A 41 -6.89 -6.53 5.19
CA ASN A 41 -8.21 -7.06 5.48
C ASN A 41 -8.22 -8.60 5.51
N ALA A 42 -7.61 -9.25 4.53
CA ALA A 42 -7.58 -10.72 4.47
C ALA A 42 -6.79 -11.34 5.64
N LYS A 43 -5.67 -10.73 6.04
CA LYS A 43 -4.80 -11.25 7.09
C LYS A 43 -5.29 -10.90 8.50
N TYR A 44 -5.84 -9.70 8.69
CA TYR A 44 -6.14 -9.16 10.02
C TYR A 44 -7.61 -8.76 10.22
N GLY A 45 -8.45 -8.84 9.19
CA GLY A 45 -9.86 -8.44 9.25
C GLY A 45 -10.09 -6.93 9.37
N ARG A 46 -9.07 -6.11 9.04
CA ARG A 46 -9.10 -4.66 9.20
C ARG A 46 -9.37 -3.96 7.87
N ILE A 47 -10.41 -3.13 7.85
CA ILE A 47 -10.82 -2.30 6.71
C ILE A 47 -10.73 -0.84 7.11
N ARG A 48 -10.03 0.00 6.35
CA ARG A 48 -9.93 1.45 6.60
C ARG A 48 -11.31 2.10 6.48
N ASN A 49 -11.71 2.88 7.48
CA ASN A 49 -12.95 3.65 7.45
C ASN A 49 -12.77 4.91 6.60
N ASP A 50 -13.86 5.41 6.02
CA ASP A 50 -13.82 6.59 5.13
C ASP A 50 -13.35 7.87 5.84
N ASN A 51 -13.53 7.94 7.17
CA ASN A 51 -13.07 9.06 8.00
C ASN A 51 -11.64 8.90 8.54
N GLU A 52 -10.96 7.78 8.25
CA GLU A 52 -9.59 7.53 8.69
C GLU A 52 -8.58 8.01 7.66
N THR A 53 -7.62 8.82 8.10
CA THR A 53 -6.46 9.15 7.28
C THR A 53 -5.56 7.93 7.09
N ILE A 54 -4.64 8.02 6.11
CA ILE A 54 -3.62 6.99 5.88
C ILE A 54 -2.73 6.80 7.12
N ARG A 55 -2.44 7.91 7.83
CA ARG A 55 -1.72 7.89 9.11
C ARG A 55 -2.51 7.26 10.25
N ASP A 56 -3.80 7.54 10.38
CA ASP A 56 -4.65 6.90 11.41
C ASP A 56 -4.66 5.39 11.23
N PHE A 57 -4.81 4.95 9.97
CA PHE A 57 -4.75 3.54 9.61
C PHE A 57 -3.42 2.89 10.01
N ALA A 58 -2.30 3.59 9.83
CA ALA A 58 -0.98 3.12 10.22
C ALA A 58 -0.83 2.97 11.74
N ILE A 59 -1.28 3.97 12.50
CA ILE A 59 -1.25 3.95 13.97
C ILE A 59 -2.05 2.78 14.50
N ILE A 60 -3.26 2.56 13.96
CA ILE A 60 -4.13 1.45 14.35
C ILE A 60 -3.48 0.11 13.96
N SER A 61 -2.89 0.01 12.76
CA SER A 61 -2.21 -1.19 12.31
C SER A 61 -1.05 -1.59 13.23
N VAL A 62 -0.28 -0.64 13.74
CA VAL A 62 0.81 -0.91 14.69
C VAL A 62 0.26 -1.31 16.07
N LYS A 63 -0.71 -0.56 16.60
CA LYS A 63 -1.22 -0.76 17.95
C LYS A 63 -2.05 -2.03 18.10
N ASP A 64 -2.96 -2.25 17.16
CA ASP A 64 -4.02 -3.26 17.29
C ASP A 64 -3.63 -4.54 16.56
N LEU A 65 -2.93 -4.44 15.43
CA LEU A 65 -2.50 -5.60 14.64
C LEU A 65 -1.05 -6.04 14.97
N LYS A 66 -0.39 -5.35 15.90
CA LYS A 66 0.99 -5.61 16.35
C LYS A 66 2.02 -5.63 15.22
N LEU A 67 1.77 -4.86 14.16
CA LEU A 67 2.75 -4.69 13.08
C LEU A 67 3.95 -3.87 13.55
N THR A 68 5.12 -4.16 13.00
CA THR A 68 6.36 -3.52 13.41
C THR A 68 6.36 -2.03 13.05
N PRO A 69 6.47 -1.11 14.04
CA PRO A 69 6.43 0.33 13.79
C PRO A 69 7.51 0.81 12.80
N THR A 70 8.71 0.26 12.90
CA THR A 70 9.86 0.60 12.04
C THR A 70 9.68 0.16 10.58
N THR A 71 8.70 -0.70 10.30
CA THR A 71 8.32 -1.09 8.94
C THR A 71 7.13 -0.26 8.46
N ILE A 72 6.10 -0.11 9.30
CA ILE A 72 4.83 0.52 8.90
C ILE A 72 4.98 2.03 8.72
N TYR A 73 5.56 2.75 9.69
CA TYR A 73 5.54 4.20 9.65
C TYR A 73 6.35 4.78 8.48
N PRO A 74 7.58 4.31 8.18
CA PRO A 74 8.31 4.79 7.01
C PRO A 74 7.58 4.53 5.69
N PHE A 75 6.96 3.35 5.55
CA PHE A 75 6.19 3.01 4.36
C PHE A 75 5.00 3.95 4.16
N ILE A 76 4.18 4.14 5.21
CA ILE A 76 2.99 4.99 5.18
C ILE A 76 3.38 6.45 4.93
N GLN A 77 4.45 6.93 5.56
CA GLN A 77 4.95 8.28 5.31
C GLN A 77 5.35 8.44 3.83
N LYS A 78 6.06 7.47 3.26
CA LYS A 78 6.45 7.52 1.84
C LYS A 78 5.23 7.52 0.91
N ILE A 79 4.19 6.75 1.24
CA ILE A 79 2.92 6.77 0.50
C ILE A 79 2.21 8.12 0.62
N GLU A 80 2.14 8.72 1.82
CA GLU A 80 1.56 10.06 2.00
C GLU A 80 2.33 11.11 1.18
N GLU A 81 3.66 11.08 1.23
CA GLU A 81 4.50 11.98 0.43
C GLU A 81 4.18 11.83 -1.07
N ILE A 82 4.07 10.62 -1.58
CA ILE A 82 3.80 10.37 -3.00
C ILE A 82 2.38 10.81 -3.40
N ILE A 83 1.38 10.56 -2.56
CA ILE A 83 -0.01 10.91 -2.86
C ILE A 83 -0.24 12.43 -2.74
N TYR A 84 0.48 13.13 -1.88
CA TYR A 84 0.19 14.52 -1.53
C TYR A 84 1.25 15.57 -1.92
N ALA A 85 2.47 15.22 -2.33
CA ALA A 85 3.55 16.19 -2.59
C ALA A 85 3.44 17.00 -3.91
N LYS A 86 3.46 18.34 -3.88
CA LYS A 86 3.44 19.18 -5.11
C LYS A 86 4.76 19.93 -5.35
N PRO A 87 5.24 20.12 -6.60
CA PRO A 87 4.85 19.44 -7.84
C PRO A 87 5.39 18.00 -7.89
N PHE A 88 4.61 17.11 -8.49
CA PHE A 88 4.89 15.68 -8.46
C PHE A 88 5.87 15.29 -9.59
N GLN A 89 7.00 14.70 -9.21
CA GLN A 89 7.96 14.05 -10.11
C GLN A 89 8.54 12.83 -9.41
N ILE A 90 7.78 11.74 -9.36
CA ILE A 90 8.33 10.47 -8.89
C ILE A 90 9.22 9.86 -9.98
N THR A 91 10.44 9.48 -9.60
CA THR A 91 11.35 8.76 -10.48
C THR A 91 11.09 7.25 -10.43
N ASP A 92 11.50 6.51 -11.47
CA ASP A 92 11.46 5.04 -11.44
C ASP A 92 12.19 4.47 -10.21
N LYS A 93 13.30 5.10 -9.80
CA LYS A 93 14.07 4.70 -8.61
C LYS A 93 13.22 4.78 -7.33
N GLU A 94 12.47 5.86 -7.16
CA GLU A 94 11.57 6.04 -6.01
C GLU A 94 10.35 5.13 -6.08
N PHE A 95 9.87 4.85 -7.29
CA PHE A 95 8.82 3.86 -7.50
C PHE A 95 9.29 2.49 -6.99
N TYR A 96 10.40 1.95 -7.50
CA TYR A 96 10.88 0.62 -7.11
C TYR A 96 11.26 0.53 -5.64
N SER A 97 11.89 1.56 -5.06
CA SER A 97 12.20 1.54 -3.62
C SER A 97 10.93 1.53 -2.75
N THR A 98 9.86 2.18 -3.20
CA THR A 98 8.56 2.12 -2.51
C THR A 98 7.89 0.75 -2.65
N ILE A 99 8.02 0.09 -3.81
CA ILE A 99 7.57 -1.29 -3.99
C ILE A 99 8.33 -2.25 -3.06
N GLU A 100 9.63 -2.07 -2.87
CA GLU A 100 10.43 -2.92 -1.99
C GLU A 100 9.98 -2.83 -0.53
N MET A 101 9.58 -1.63 -0.06
CA MET A 101 8.98 -1.45 1.27
C MET A 101 7.67 -2.23 1.43
N PHE A 102 7.01 -2.59 0.34
CA PHE A 102 5.78 -3.38 0.32
C PHE A 102 6.01 -4.88 0.48
N SER A 103 7.16 -5.38 0.00
CA SER A 103 7.49 -6.81 -0.08
C SER A 103 7.27 -7.59 1.24
N PRO A 104 7.62 -7.06 2.42
CA PRO A 104 7.41 -7.75 3.70
C PRO A 104 5.94 -8.07 4.03
N PHE A 105 4.98 -7.37 3.41
CA PHE A 105 3.54 -7.58 3.62
C PHE A 105 2.92 -8.65 2.73
N ILE A 106 3.60 -9.01 1.63
CA ILE A 106 3.15 -10.05 0.69
C ILE A 106 3.76 -11.41 1.04
N LEU A 107 5.01 -11.44 1.51
CA LEU A 107 5.82 -12.66 1.59
C LEU A 107 5.88 -13.33 2.98
N ASN A 108 5.14 -12.83 3.97
CA ASN A 108 5.09 -13.42 5.33
C ASN A 108 3.68 -13.85 5.74
#